data_AF-A0A7Y6PKB8-F1
#
_entry.id   AF-A0A7Y6PKB8-F1
#
_cell.length_a   1.000
_cell.length_b   1.000
_cell.length_c   1.000
_cell.angle_alpha   90.00
_cell.angle_beta   90.00
_cell.angle_gamma   90.00
#
_symmetry.space_group_name_H-M   'P 1'
#
loop_
_entity.id
_entity.type
_entity.pdbx_description
1 polymer ?
#
loop_
_entity_poly.entity_id
_entity_poly.type
_entity_poly.pdbx_seq_one_letter_code
_entity_poly.pdbx_strand_id
1 'polypeptide(L)'
;MRFSTDDTARLRRGLMKRGRDLAELLAQVLAGKKPPSLAALLAARPGMRPEEALRMTLDAVEARRKLLDADDDRFGRCDICGADLGLAALGEIPWADRCAAHQAQ
;
A
#
# COMPACT_ATOMS: atom_id res chain seq x y z
N MET A 1 13.69 10.69 12.70
CA MET A 1 13.07 9.42 13.07
C MET A 1 11.76 9.61 13.82
N ARG A 2 10.64 9.56 13.08
CA ARG A 2 9.27 9.75 13.60
C ARG A 2 8.68 8.50 14.26
N PHE A 3 9.16 7.33 13.84
CA PHE A 3 8.75 6.04 14.37
C PHE A 3 9.90 5.43 15.17
N SER A 4 9.57 4.67 16.22
CA SER A 4 10.59 3.89 16.92
C SER A 4 11.21 2.84 16.00
N THR A 5 12.38 2.31 16.36
CA THR A 5 13.01 1.21 15.61
C THR A 5 12.08 -0.01 15.52
N ASP A 6 11.36 -0.32 16.61
CA ASP A 6 10.42 -1.44 16.67
C ASP A 6 9.20 -1.21 15.77
N ASP A 7 8.65 0.00 15.78
CA ASP A 7 7.56 0.39 14.88
C ASP A 7 7.99 0.34 13.42
N THR A 8 9.17 0.86 13.11
CA THR A 8 9.75 0.81 11.76
C THR A 8 9.89 -0.64 11.29
N ALA A 9 10.39 -1.53 12.15
CA ALA A 9 10.51 -2.95 11.82
C ALA A 9 9.13 -3.61 11.61
N ARG A 10 8.14 -3.27 12.43
CA ARG A 10 6.75 -3.76 12.29
C ARG A 10 6.12 -3.29 10.98
N LEU A 11 6.19 -1.99 10.68
CA LEU A 11 5.63 -1.39 9.47
C LEU A 11 6.30 -1.96 8.21
N ARG A 12 7.63 -2.12 8.24
CA ARG A 12 8.41 -2.76 7.16
C ARG A 12 7.92 -4.18 6.88
N ARG A 13 7.71 -5.00 7.91
CA ARG A 13 7.16 -6.37 7.74
C ARG A 13 5.78 -6.35 7.09
N GLY A 14 4.92 -5.42 7.49
CA GLY A 14 3.59 -5.25 6.90
C GLY A 14 3.63 -4.86 5.42
N LEU A 15 4.50 -3.91 5.04
CA LEU A 15 4.74 -3.53 3.64
C LEU A 15 5.27 -4.70 2.81
N MET A 16 6.24 -5.45 3.34
CA MET A 16 6.79 -6.64 2.67
C MET A 16 5.74 -7.73 2.46
N LYS A 17 4.90 -7.98 3.46
CA LYS A 17 3.80 -8.94 3.35
C LYS A 17 2.83 -8.49 2.25
N ARG A 18 2.39 -7.23 2.27
CA ARG A 18 1.47 -6.72 1.25
C ARG A 18 2.05 -6.80 -0.17
N GLY A 19 3.32 -6.45 -0.34
CA GLY A 19 4.02 -6.57 -1.62
C GLY A 19 4.02 -8.01 -2.14
N ARG A 20 4.28 -8.98 -1.26
CA ARG A 20 4.20 -10.41 -1.60
C ARG A 20 2.79 -10.85 -2.00
N ASP A 21 1.78 -10.48 -1.21
CA ASP A 21 0.37 -10.82 -1.49
C ASP A 21 -0.06 -10.29 -2.87
N LEU A 22 0.34 -9.06 -3.22
CA LEU A 22 0.06 -8.46 -4.54
C LEU A 22 0.84 -9.12 -5.68
N ALA A 23 2.10 -9.51 -5.45
CA ALA A 23 2.91 -10.19 -6.45
C ALA A 23 2.35 -11.59 -6.76
N GLU A 24 1.89 -12.32 -5.74
CA GLU A 24 1.20 -13.60 -5.92
C GLU A 24 -0.11 -13.42 -6.70
N LEU A 25 -0.89 -12.39 -6.36
CA LEU A 25 -2.12 -12.06 -7.06
C LEU A 25 -1.87 -11.73 -8.54
N LEU A 26 -0.81 -10.98 -8.84
CA LEU A 26 -0.38 -10.69 -10.21
C LEU A 26 0.03 -11.96 -10.96
N ALA A 27 0.78 -12.86 -10.33
CA ALA A 27 1.15 -14.13 -10.94
C ALA A 27 -0.08 -14.98 -11.31
N GLN A 28 -1.10 -15.00 -10.45
CA GLN A 28 -2.36 -15.70 -10.73
C GLN A 28 -3.09 -15.08 -11.94
N VAL A 29 -3.18 -13.76 -12.01
CA VAL A 29 -3.82 -13.03 -13.12
C VAL A 29 -3.08 -13.27 -14.43
N LEU A 30 -1.74 -13.20 -14.43
CA LEU A 30 -0.93 -13.48 -15.61
C LEU A 30 -1.06 -14.94 -16.10
N ALA A 31 -1.38 -15.87 -15.18
CA ALA A 31 -1.72 -17.25 -15.51
C ALA A 31 -3.19 -17.44 -15.97
N GLY A 32 -3.93 -16.35 -16.19
CA GLY A 32 -5.32 -16.37 -16.63
C GLY A 32 -6.35 -16.66 -15.53
N LYS A 33 -5.94 -16.70 -14.25
CA LYS A 33 -6.85 -16.94 -13.12
C LYS A 33 -7.57 -15.65 -12.72
N LYS A 34 -8.78 -15.78 -12.18
CA LYS A 34 -9.60 -14.66 -11.65
C LYS A 34 -9.89 -14.86 -10.15
N PRO A 35 -8.90 -14.69 -9.28
CA PRO A 35 -9.09 -14.87 -7.84
C PRO A 35 -10.09 -13.86 -7.25
N PRO A 36 -10.89 -14.23 -6.24
CA PRO A 36 -11.91 -13.34 -5.67
C PRO A 36 -11.34 -12.02 -5.11
N SER A 37 -10.11 -12.05 -4.57
CA SER A 37 -9.41 -10.88 -4.04
C SER A 37 -9.12 -9.80 -5.10
N LEU A 38 -9.15 -10.16 -6.39
CA LEU A 38 -8.99 -9.21 -7.49
C LEU A 38 -10.19 -8.26 -7.60
N ALA A 39 -11.40 -8.73 -7.31
CA ALA A 39 -12.62 -7.95 -7.49
C ALA A 39 -12.63 -6.66 -6.65
N ALA A 40 -12.19 -6.75 -5.39
CA ALA A 40 -12.10 -5.61 -4.49
C ALA A 40 -11.09 -4.56 -4.99
N LEU A 41 -9.97 -5.00 -5.58
CA LEU A 41 -8.95 -4.10 -6.13
C LEU A 41 -9.44 -3.40 -7.39
N LEU A 42 -10.15 -4.13 -8.27
CA LEU A 42 -10.73 -3.57 -9.49
C LEU A 42 -11.89 -2.62 -9.22
N ALA A 43 -12.69 -2.86 -8.17
CA ALA A 43 -13.77 -1.96 -7.78
C ALA A 43 -13.24 -0.54 -7.45
N ALA A 44 -12.03 -0.44 -6.92
CA ALA A 44 -11.37 0.84 -6.65
C ALA A 44 -10.75 1.50 -7.91
N ARG A 45 -10.64 0.80 -9.03
CA ARG A 45 -10.05 1.29 -10.29
C ARG A 45 -10.87 0.86 -11.51
N PRO A 46 -12.08 1.42 -11.69
CA PRO A 46 -12.95 1.04 -12.80
C PRO A 46 -12.28 1.32 -14.15
N GLY A 47 -12.38 0.38 -15.08
CA GLY A 47 -11.85 0.51 -16.44
C GLY A 47 -10.36 0.16 -16.63
N MET A 48 -9.62 -0.11 -15.55
CA MET A 48 -8.21 -0.50 -15.62
C MET A 48 -8.07 -2.02 -15.84
N ARG A 49 -7.05 -2.45 -16.61
CA ARG A 49 -6.77 -3.89 -16.73
C ARG A 49 -6.28 -4.45 -15.39
N PRO A 50 -6.64 -5.69 -15.04
CA PRO A 50 -6.20 -6.34 -13.80
C PRO A 50 -4.70 -6.25 -13.52
N GLU A 51 -3.87 -6.53 -14.53
CA GLU A 51 -2.42 -6.53 -14.38
C GLU A 51 -1.88 -5.12 -14.13
N GLU A 52 -2.47 -4.11 -14.79
CA GLU A 52 -2.10 -2.71 -14.61
C GLU A 52 -2.44 -2.22 -13.21
N ALA A 53 -3.67 -2.52 -12.75
CA ALA A 53 -4.10 -2.13 -11.41
C ALA A 53 -3.24 -2.77 -10.32
N LEU A 54 -2.84 -4.04 -10.49
CA LEU A 54 -1.94 -4.73 -9.57
C LEU A 54 -0.52 -4.15 -9.59
N ARG A 55 0.04 -3.89 -10.77
CA ARG A 55 1.37 -3.26 -10.91
C ARG A 55 1.40 -1.88 -10.26
N MET A 56 0.41 -1.04 -10.54
CA MET A 56 0.30 0.28 -9.90
C MET A 56 0.20 0.19 -8.37
N THR A 57 -0.52 -0.82 -7.86
CA THR A 57 -0.64 -1.01 -6.40
C THR A 57 0.66 -1.51 -5.79
N LEU A 58 1.39 -2.38 -6.49
CA LEU A 58 2.75 -2.81 -6.10
C LEU A 58 3.72 -1.64 -6.03
N ASP A 59 3.75 -0.81 -7.08
CA ASP A 59 4.61 0.37 -7.14
C ASP A 59 4.33 1.33 -5.99
N ALA A 60 3.05 1.51 -5.65
CA ALA A 60 2.62 2.33 -4.53
C ALA A 60 3.15 1.78 -3.18
N VAL A 61 2.99 0.48 -2.92
CA VAL A 61 3.53 -0.17 -1.71
C VAL A 61 5.05 -0.06 -1.64
N GLU A 62 5.74 -0.27 -2.76
CA GLU A 62 7.20 -0.16 -2.83
C GLU A 62 7.69 1.28 -2.60
N ALA A 63 6.96 2.28 -3.11
CA ALA A 63 7.25 3.69 -2.83
C ALA A 63 7.17 3.97 -1.32
N ARG A 64 6.16 3.45 -0.62
CA ARG A 64 6.03 3.61 0.84
C ARG A 64 7.17 2.94 1.60
N ARG A 65 7.59 1.75 1.16
CA ARG A 65 8.75 1.07 1.74
C ARG A 65 10.02 1.91 1.61
N LYS A 66 10.28 2.46 0.43
CA LYS A 66 11.46 3.32 0.19
C LYS A 66 11.45 4.55 1.10
N LEU A 67 10.30 5.17 1.31
CA LEU A 67 10.16 6.30 2.24
C LEU A 67 10.46 5.86 3.69
N LEU A 68 9.91 4.74 4.14
CA LEU A 68 10.17 4.20 5.48
C LEU A 68 11.65 3.85 5.68
N ASP A 69 12.28 3.21 4.69
CA ASP A 69 13.69 2.80 4.74
C ASP A 69 14.65 4.01 4.72
N ALA A 70 14.23 5.12 4.12
CA ALA A 70 14.99 6.38 4.09
C ALA A 70 14.74 7.29 5.32
N ASP A 71 13.90 6.87 6.28
CA ASP A 71 13.40 7.73 7.38
C ASP A 71 12.83 9.08 6.86
N ASP A 72 12.14 9.03 5.72
CA ASP A 72 11.56 10.22 5.06
C ASP A 72 10.25 10.63 5.74
N ASP A 73 10.12 11.91 6.13
CA ASP A 73 8.94 12.43 6.86
C ASP A 73 7.64 12.36 6.04
N ARG A 74 7.71 12.14 4.73
CA ARG A 74 6.54 11.86 3.90
C ARG A 74 5.89 10.52 4.25
N PHE A 75 6.64 9.57 4.80
CA PHE A 75 6.06 8.31 5.23
C PHE A 75 5.04 8.53 6.35
N GLY A 76 3.84 7.96 6.19
CA GLY A 76 2.75 8.13 7.15
C GLY A 76 2.06 9.49 7.09
N ARG A 77 2.17 10.21 5.97
CA ARG A 77 1.38 11.41 5.68
C ARG A 77 0.43 11.16 4.52
N CYS A 78 -0.66 11.92 4.50
CA CYS A 78 -1.56 11.93 3.36
C CYS A 78 -0.91 12.63 2.16
N ASP A 79 -0.92 11.99 0.99
CA ASP A 79 -0.36 12.52 -0.26
C ASP A 79 -1.10 13.76 -0.79
N ILE A 80 -2.30 14.05 -0.29
CA ILE A 80 -3.12 15.20 -0.72
C ILE A 80 -2.97 16.39 0.23
N CYS A 81 -3.15 16.18 1.54
CA CYS A 81 -3.16 17.28 2.52
C CYS A 81 -2.00 17.28 3.51
N GLY A 82 -1.08 16.31 3.45
CA GLY A 82 0.06 16.19 4.36
C GLY A 82 -0.28 15.80 5.81
N ALA A 83 -1.56 15.56 6.11
CA ALA A 83 -2.02 15.18 7.43
C ALA A 83 -1.34 13.89 7.92
N ASP A 84 -1.00 13.85 9.21
CA ASP A 84 -0.48 12.66 9.87
C ASP A 84 -1.56 11.56 9.88
N LEU A 85 -1.22 10.38 9.34
CA LEU A 85 -2.12 9.22 9.34
C LEU A 85 -2.21 8.53 10.71
N GLY A 86 -1.19 8.71 11.55
CA GLY A 86 -1.06 8.12 12.86
C GLY A 86 -0.53 6.69 12.84
N LEU A 87 0.25 6.34 13.85
CA LEU A 87 0.83 5.00 14.00
C LEU A 87 -0.24 3.90 14.13
N ALA A 88 -1.39 4.20 14.73
CA ALA A 88 -2.49 3.24 14.87
C ALA A 88 -3.01 2.79 13.49
N ALA A 89 -3.36 3.75 12.63
CA ALA A 89 -3.83 3.45 11.28
C ALA A 89 -2.75 2.77 10.43
N LEU A 90 -1.50 3.22 10.54
CA LEU A 90 -0.37 2.60 9.85
C LEU A 90 -0.05 1.19 10.37
N GLY A 91 -0.34 0.90 11.63
CA GLY A 91 -0.21 -0.44 12.20
C GLY A 91 -1.16 -1.45 11.55
N GLU A 92 -2.35 -1.00 11.15
CA GLU A 92 -3.33 -1.80 10.42
C GLU A 92 -3.08 -1.81 8.91
N ILE A 93 -2.79 -0.65 8.33
CA ILE A 93 -2.61 -0.45 6.89
C ILE A 93 -1.29 0.33 6.63
N PRO A 94 -0.12 -0.34 6.69
CA PRO A 94 1.18 0.31 6.55
C PRO A 94 1.44 1.00 5.20
N TRP A 95 0.67 0.64 4.17
CA TRP A 95 0.76 1.20 2.82
C TRP A 95 -0.23 2.34 2.56
N ALA A 96 -0.99 2.76 3.58
CA ALA A 96 -1.90 3.89 3.47
C ALA A 96 -1.14 5.16 3.09
N ASP A 97 -1.65 5.84 2.07
CA ASP A 97 -1.12 7.10 1.52
C ASP A 97 -2.14 8.25 1.63
N ARG A 98 -3.32 7.98 2.19
CA ARG A 98 -4.42 8.95 2.31
C ARG A 98 -5.11 8.84 3.65
N CYS A 99 -5.48 10.00 4.20
CA CYS A 99 -6.28 10.05 5.41
C CYS A 99 -7.74 9.68 5.11
N ALA A 100 -8.53 9.38 6.14
CA ALA A 100 -9.93 8.97 6.00
C ALA A 100 -10.77 9.94 5.13
N ALA A 101 -10.51 11.25 5.23
CA ALA A 101 -11.19 12.26 4.42
C ALA A 101 -10.88 12.17 2.91
N HIS A 102 -9.73 11.60 2.54
CA HIS A 102 -9.25 11.49 1.17
C HIS A 102 -9.25 10.05 0.62
N GLN A 103 -9.69 9.06 1.40
CA GLN A 103 -9.71 7.65 0.96
C GLN A 103 -10.67 7.37 -0.21
N ALA A 104 -11.70 8.20 -0.39
CA ALA A 104 -12.73 8.04 -1.43
C ALA A 104 -12.48 8.84 -2.72
N GLN A 105 -11.38 9.59 -2.80
CA GLN A 105 -11.00 10.42 -3.96
C GLN A 105 -10.06 9.65 -4.91
#